data_AF-A0AA36DNG6-F1
#
_entry.id   AF-A0AA36DNG6-F1
#
_cell.length_a   1.000
_cell.length_b   1.000
_cell.length_c   1.000
_cell.angle_alpha   90.00
_cell.angle_beta   90.00
_cell.angle_gamma   90.00
#
_symmetry.space_group_name_H-M   'P 1'
#
loop_
_entity.id
_entity.type
_entity.pdbx_description
1 polymer ?
#
loop_
_entity_poly.entity_id
_entity_poly.type
_entity_poly.pdbx_seq_one_letter_code
_entity_poly.pdbx_strand_id
1 'polypeptide(L)'
;MDVRDNLYQRVPLRAEECDSKTSLAEDYKTYVEYYTADRLPKIRCHCGRVKCLAALITGVLVIVLIFSSYRGHTGQAMEVQTPMKSLGGELHCDEEIIRPSLTIPTNVNQVRPADIKVVAAMGDSITAATYSKNFEEEHRKTVYPGNSYISGGDGTLQDQITVGKILRELNHGIMGLSQGEGYKNTGFNVAISGRTSEDLPRQASELVSRMRQQGVNLAGDWKLVTIFIGTNDLQKFGCTGRTSEPISREDYKAYLVKAISFLRENLNRTIVSIIPMWNSQLAIEAHSLILDEKRLQCGDHYMEKRDILCGEYRKAAYEIQDSRMFDREDFTVVVQGFMDEITDAFRNSSGVYDKTFYAVDMFHMSKYGNAVLGKFLWNALLEPVGNKTARPNLGDDSVPLKCPTKDRPYIQTLNNR
;
A
#
# COMPACT_ATOMS: atom_id res chain seq x y z
N MET A 1 51.05 49.04 -21.96
CA MET A 1 49.64 48.79 -21.62
C MET A 1 49.53 47.29 -21.39
N ASP A 2 49.98 46.71 -20.28
CA ASP A 2 49.76 47.06 -18.87
C ASP A 2 48.26 47.25 -18.56
N VAL A 3 47.63 46.23 -17.96
CA VAL A 3 47.27 46.21 -16.53
C VAL A 3 46.96 44.76 -16.13
N ARG A 4 47.63 44.29 -15.07
CA ARG A 4 47.29 43.13 -14.22
C ARG A 4 46.23 43.56 -13.20
N ASP A 5 45.28 42.67 -12.84
CA ASP A 5 45.09 42.21 -11.44
C ASP A 5 43.74 41.50 -11.18
N ASN A 6 43.87 40.33 -10.55
CA ASN A 6 43.09 39.77 -9.44
C ASN A 6 41.56 39.95 -9.36
N LEU A 7 40.83 38.82 -9.33
CA LEU A 7 40.25 38.31 -8.08
C LEU A 7 39.60 36.92 -8.28
N TYR A 8 40.30 35.89 -7.83
CA TYR A 8 39.69 34.64 -7.40
C TYR A 8 38.84 34.93 -6.15
N GLN A 9 37.51 34.87 -6.26
CA GLN A 9 36.66 34.64 -5.10
C GLN A 9 36.29 33.16 -5.01
N ARG A 10 36.87 32.52 -4.00
CA ARG A 10 36.44 31.22 -3.48
C ARG A 10 34.98 31.35 -3.04
N VAL A 11 34.09 30.58 -3.66
CA VAL A 11 32.76 30.31 -3.10
C VAL A 11 32.97 29.47 -1.83
N PRO A 12 32.40 29.84 -0.67
CA PRO A 12 32.53 29.03 0.53
C PRO A 12 31.79 27.71 0.35
N LEU A 13 32.48 26.61 0.65
CA LEU A 13 31.86 25.33 1.00
C LEU A 13 30.97 25.56 2.22
N ARG A 14 29.66 25.67 2.02
CA ARG A 14 28.70 25.58 3.11
C ARG A 14 28.54 24.10 3.40
N ALA A 15 29.20 23.64 4.47
CA ALA A 15 28.82 22.41 5.13
C ALA A 15 27.37 22.58 5.62
N GLU A 16 26.42 21.93 4.96
CA GLU A 16 25.11 21.71 5.54
C GLU A 16 25.23 20.48 6.45
N GLU A 17 25.36 20.76 7.75
CA GLU A 17 25.07 19.79 8.80
C GLU A 17 23.65 19.24 8.59
N CYS A 18 23.56 17.92 8.38
CA CYS A 18 22.30 17.19 8.43
C CYS A 18 21.74 17.22 9.86
N ASP A 19 20.89 18.21 10.17
CA ASP A 19 20.05 18.14 11.35
C ASP A 19 18.75 17.37 11.03
N SER A 20 18.85 16.05 11.10
CA SER A 20 17.86 15.07 10.60
C SER A 20 16.59 14.90 11.44
N LYS A 21 16.33 15.76 12.42
CA LYS A 21 15.16 15.64 13.32
C LYS A 21 14.13 16.76 13.17
N THR A 22 14.52 17.92 12.68
CA THR A 22 13.65 19.11 12.56
C THR A 22 12.86 19.11 11.25
N SER A 23 13.42 18.60 10.14
CA SER A 23 12.73 18.54 8.84
C SER A 23 11.55 17.55 8.82
N LEU A 24 11.67 16.42 9.51
CA LEU A 24 10.60 15.40 9.62
C LEU A 24 9.36 15.91 10.38
N ALA A 25 9.55 16.77 11.38
CA ALA A 25 8.46 17.34 12.16
C ALA A 25 7.77 18.49 11.41
N GLU A 26 8.53 19.27 10.64
CA GLU A 26 7.99 20.34 9.78
C GLU A 26 7.18 19.75 8.62
N ASP A 27 7.67 18.69 7.96
CA ASP A 27 6.94 18.01 6.90
C ASP A 27 5.63 17.36 7.39
N TYR A 28 5.62 16.79 8.60
CA TYR A 28 4.41 16.25 9.21
C TYR A 28 3.40 17.35 9.58
N LYS A 29 3.88 18.52 10.02
CA LYS A 29 3.03 19.67 10.34
C LYS A 29 2.40 20.26 9.08
N THR A 30 3.19 20.46 8.02
CA THR A 30 2.69 20.89 6.71
C THR A 30 1.70 19.88 6.12
N TYR A 31 1.93 18.59 6.34
CA TYR A 31 1.00 17.51 5.99
C TYR A 31 -0.35 17.62 6.75
N VAL A 32 -0.35 17.90 8.05
CA VAL A 32 -1.59 18.08 8.82
C VAL A 32 -2.34 19.37 8.44
N GLU A 33 -1.61 20.46 8.16
CA GLU A 33 -2.20 21.75 7.79
C GLU A 33 -2.88 21.72 6.41
N TYR A 34 -2.30 21.01 5.43
CA TYR A 34 -2.89 20.89 4.08
C TYR A 34 -4.24 20.15 4.06
N TYR A 35 -4.51 19.26 5.02
CA TYR A 35 -5.72 18.43 5.07
C TYR A 35 -6.71 18.78 6.19
N THR A 36 -6.47 19.83 6.98
CA THR A 36 -7.39 20.28 8.05
C THR A 36 -8.13 21.58 7.76
N ALA A 37 -8.07 22.06 6.52
CA ALA A 37 -8.82 23.23 6.06
C ALA A 37 -10.31 22.93 5.86
N ASP A 38 -11.02 22.71 6.97
CA ASP A 38 -12.43 23.07 7.15
C ASP A 38 -12.72 23.15 8.65
N ARG A 39 -12.46 24.32 9.25
CA ARG A 39 -12.97 24.69 10.57
C ARG A 39 -13.70 26.02 10.48
N LEU A 40 -15.02 25.96 10.69
CA LEU A 40 -15.87 27.11 10.94
C LEU A 40 -15.37 27.93 12.14
N PRO A 41 -15.54 29.27 12.13
CA PRO A 41 -14.96 30.15 13.14
C PRO A 41 -15.67 30.01 14.50
N LYS A 42 -14.87 29.90 15.57
CA LYS A 42 -15.34 29.92 16.96
C LYS A 42 -15.85 31.32 17.34
N ILE A 43 -17.14 31.43 17.64
CA ILE A 43 -17.72 32.62 18.27
C ILE A 43 -17.37 32.62 19.76
N ARG A 44 -16.86 33.76 20.23
CA ARG A 44 -16.42 34.00 21.61
C ARG A 44 -17.58 34.67 22.37
N CYS A 45 -18.26 33.95 23.26
CA CYS A 45 -19.26 34.55 24.14
C CYS A 45 -18.64 34.88 25.51
N HIS A 46 -18.69 36.16 25.87
CA HIS A 46 -18.42 36.68 27.19
C HIS A 46 -19.76 37.18 27.76
N CYS A 47 -20.17 36.71 28.94
CA CYS A 47 -20.92 37.57 29.88
C CYS A 47 -20.98 36.96 31.27
N GLY A 48 -20.82 37.83 32.26
CA GLY A 48 -20.76 37.51 33.68
C GLY A 48 -22.11 37.45 34.40
N ARG A 49 -22.03 36.83 35.58
CA ARG A 49 -22.91 36.82 36.75
C ARG A 49 -24.13 37.77 36.75
N VAL A 50 -25.34 37.21 36.80
CA VAL A 50 -26.45 37.69 37.65
C VAL A 50 -27.20 36.47 38.23
N LYS A 51 -27.53 36.56 39.52
CA LYS A 51 -27.93 35.46 40.42
C LYS A 51 -29.40 35.05 40.30
N CYS A 52 -29.61 33.76 40.58
CA CYS A 52 -30.70 33.16 41.36
C CYS A 52 -32.08 33.82 41.32
N LEU A 53 -32.95 33.31 40.44
CA LEU A 53 -34.35 32.96 40.76
C LEU A 53 -35.00 32.04 39.68
N ALA A 54 -34.30 31.73 38.59
CA ALA A 54 -34.78 30.88 37.49
C ALA A 54 -34.52 29.37 37.66
N ALA A 55 -33.88 28.93 38.75
CA ALA A 55 -33.37 27.57 38.92
C ALA A 55 -34.44 26.50 39.27
N LEU A 56 -35.62 26.90 39.72
CA LEU A 56 -36.68 25.95 40.12
C LEU A 56 -37.67 25.63 38.99
N ILE A 57 -37.94 26.58 38.08
CA ILE A 57 -38.81 26.35 36.91
C ILE A 57 -38.04 25.60 35.80
N THR A 58 -36.74 25.85 35.68
CA THR A 58 -35.86 25.09 34.77
C THR A 58 -35.67 23.64 35.20
N GLY A 59 -35.65 23.34 36.51
CA GLY A 59 -35.53 21.96 37.02
C GLY A 59 -36.67 21.04 36.58
N VAL A 60 -37.93 21.53 36.62
CA VAL A 60 -39.10 20.72 36.24
C VAL A 60 -39.21 20.57 34.72
N LEU A 61 -38.92 21.63 33.95
CA LEU A 61 -38.86 21.56 32.48
C LEU A 61 -37.73 20.65 31.99
N VAL A 62 -36.57 20.65 32.66
CA VAL A 62 -35.46 19.74 32.36
C VAL A 62 -35.84 18.30 32.69
N ILE A 63 -36.53 18.02 33.80
CA ILE A 63 -36.99 16.66 34.12
C ILE A 63 -38.07 16.19 33.12
N VAL A 64 -39.01 17.04 32.71
CA VAL A 64 -40.02 16.68 31.70
C VAL A 64 -39.38 16.48 30.31
N LEU A 65 -38.37 17.27 29.94
CA LEU A 65 -37.59 17.09 28.71
C LEU A 65 -36.68 15.86 28.76
N ILE A 66 -36.13 15.52 29.92
CA ILE A 66 -35.36 14.29 30.12
C ILE A 66 -36.29 13.07 30.04
N PHE A 67 -37.49 13.13 30.64
CA PHE A 67 -38.47 12.03 30.56
C PHE A 67 -39.12 11.90 29.19
N SER A 68 -39.32 13.00 28.44
CA SER A 68 -39.79 12.93 27.04
C SER A 68 -38.70 12.47 26.08
N SER A 69 -37.43 12.80 26.35
CA SER A 69 -36.26 12.25 25.63
C SER A 69 -36.06 10.76 25.92
N TYR A 70 -36.23 10.32 27.18
CA TYR A 70 -36.15 8.90 27.55
C TYR A 70 -37.28 8.05 26.95
N ARG A 71 -38.50 8.60 26.79
CA ARG A 71 -39.59 7.92 26.07
C ARG A 71 -39.43 7.93 24.55
N GLY A 72 -38.57 8.79 24.00
CA GLY A 72 -38.23 8.85 22.57
C GLY A 72 -36.96 8.09 22.16
N HIS A 73 -36.32 7.35 23.06
CA HIS A 73 -35.06 6.63 22.80
C HIS A 73 -35.17 5.10 22.90
N THR A 74 -36.38 4.55 22.73
CA THR A 74 -36.53 3.12 22.43
C THR A 74 -36.51 2.95 20.91
N GLY A 75 -35.30 2.82 20.37
CA GLY A 75 -35.08 2.55 18.96
C GLY A 75 -34.26 3.61 18.24
N GLN A 76 -32.98 3.79 18.62
CA GLN A 76 -32.00 4.07 17.56
C GLN A 76 -32.03 2.84 16.66
N ALA A 77 -32.72 2.96 15.52
CA ALA A 77 -32.51 2.02 14.43
C ALA A 77 -31.00 2.01 14.18
N MET A 78 -30.35 0.86 14.38
CA MET A 78 -29.00 0.67 13.87
C MET A 78 -29.07 1.03 12.39
N GLU A 79 -28.36 2.09 12.00
CA GLU A 79 -28.23 2.46 10.60
C GLU A 79 -27.71 1.22 9.87
N VAL A 80 -28.51 0.70 8.94
CA VAL A 80 -28.17 -0.53 8.21
C VAL A 80 -26.95 -0.18 7.37
N GLN A 81 -25.78 -0.65 7.78
CA GLN A 81 -24.55 -0.50 7.02
C GLN A 81 -24.50 -1.59 5.96
N THR A 82 -24.36 -1.20 4.70
CA THR A 82 -24.30 -2.13 3.57
C THR A 82 -22.84 -2.52 3.33
N PRO A 83 -22.43 -3.78 3.56
CA PRO A 83 -21.04 -4.17 3.36
C PRO A 83 -20.64 -4.09 1.89
N MET A 84 -19.46 -3.52 1.62
CA MET A 84 -18.87 -3.57 0.28
C MET A 84 -18.60 -5.01 -0.14
N LYS A 85 -18.79 -5.31 -1.44
CA LYS A 85 -18.34 -6.58 -2.04
C LYS A 85 -16.88 -6.83 -1.66
N SER A 86 -16.59 -8.08 -1.29
CA SER A 86 -15.27 -8.57 -0.93
C SER A 86 -15.08 -9.97 -1.52
N LEU A 87 -13.87 -10.52 -1.41
CA LEU A 87 -13.56 -11.90 -1.75
C LEU A 87 -12.83 -12.54 -0.56
N GLY A 88 -13.51 -13.45 0.12
CA GLY A 88 -12.95 -14.29 1.17
C GLY A 88 -12.14 -15.46 0.63
N GLY A 89 -11.32 -16.07 1.48
CA GLY A 89 -10.57 -17.27 1.14
C GLY A 89 -10.37 -18.19 2.33
N GLU A 90 -9.94 -19.41 2.03
CA GLU A 90 -9.54 -20.43 2.99
C GLU A 90 -8.26 -21.12 2.50
N LEU A 91 -7.40 -21.54 3.43
CA LEU A 91 -6.19 -22.30 3.14
C LEU A 91 -6.48 -23.79 3.32
N HIS A 92 -6.70 -24.50 2.22
CA HIS A 92 -6.86 -25.96 2.23
C HIS A 92 -5.51 -26.65 2.02
N CYS A 93 -4.60 -26.45 2.97
CA CYS A 93 -3.24 -26.98 2.92
C CYS A 93 -3.03 -28.13 3.91
N ASP A 94 -2.13 -29.05 3.59
CA ASP A 94 -1.65 -30.06 4.54
C ASP A 94 -0.94 -29.35 5.71
N GLU A 95 -1.41 -29.59 6.94
CA GLU A 95 -0.89 -28.95 8.15
C GLU A 95 0.62 -29.13 8.32
N GLU A 96 1.18 -30.27 7.93
CA GLU A 96 2.62 -30.52 8.07
C GLU A 96 3.45 -29.65 7.13
N ILE A 97 2.89 -29.27 5.98
CA ILE A 97 3.58 -28.44 4.98
C ILE A 97 3.58 -26.96 5.40
N ILE A 98 2.49 -26.50 6.03
CA ILE A 98 2.33 -25.10 6.43
C ILE A 98 2.92 -24.77 7.80
N ARG A 99 3.45 -25.76 8.52
CA ARG A 99 4.17 -25.53 9.78
C ARG A 99 5.47 -24.76 9.54
N PRO A 100 5.89 -23.94 10.52
CA PRO A 100 7.20 -23.28 10.48
C PRO A 100 8.33 -24.31 10.42
N SER A 101 9.49 -23.86 9.95
CA SER A 101 10.71 -24.66 9.95
C SER A 101 11.11 -25.03 11.38
N LEU A 102 11.70 -26.22 11.55
CA LEU A 102 12.16 -26.71 12.88
C LEU A 102 13.19 -25.78 13.53
N THR A 103 13.99 -25.11 12.71
CA THR A 103 14.93 -24.07 13.09
C THR A 103 14.73 -22.86 12.19
N ILE A 104 14.95 -21.65 12.71
CA ILE A 104 14.85 -20.44 11.90
C ILE A 104 15.86 -20.53 10.75
N PRO A 105 15.42 -20.52 9.48
CA PRO A 105 16.33 -20.72 8.36
C PRO A 105 17.34 -19.57 8.28
N THR A 106 18.58 -19.88 7.91
CA THR A 106 19.61 -18.87 7.62
C THR A 106 19.62 -18.48 6.15
N ASN A 107 19.17 -19.40 5.30
CA ASN A 107 19.15 -19.24 3.86
C ASN A 107 17.76 -18.82 3.35
N VAL A 108 17.72 -17.75 2.56
CA VAL A 108 16.52 -17.16 1.98
C VAL A 108 15.77 -18.13 1.07
N ASN A 109 16.47 -19.11 0.51
CA ASN A 109 15.91 -20.13 -0.37
C ASN A 109 15.25 -21.29 0.41
N GLN A 110 15.26 -21.25 1.74
CA GLN A 110 14.68 -22.26 2.64
C GLN A 110 13.61 -21.68 3.58
N VAL A 111 13.10 -20.48 3.28
CA VAL A 111 12.10 -19.80 4.09
C VAL A 111 10.72 -20.34 3.77
N ARG A 112 10.10 -21.03 4.72
CA ARG A 112 8.69 -21.41 4.62
C ARG A 112 7.81 -20.19 4.90
N PRO A 113 6.58 -20.11 4.37
CA PRO A 113 5.70 -18.98 4.67
C PRO A 113 5.46 -18.74 6.17
N ALA A 114 5.33 -19.79 6.99
CA ALA A 114 5.16 -19.68 8.44
C ALA A 114 6.43 -19.19 9.18
N ASP A 115 7.60 -19.17 8.53
CA ASP A 115 8.82 -18.59 9.09
C ASP A 115 8.80 -17.05 9.05
N ILE A 116 7.98 -16.44 8.18
CA ILE A 116 7.84 -14.99 8.09
C ILE A 116 7.25 -14.46 9.39
N LYS A 117 7.97 -13.54 10.03
CA LYS A 117 7.57 -12.86 11.28
C LYS A 117 7.06 -11.45 11.03
N VAL A 118 7.41 -10.86 9.88
CA VAL A 118 7.07 -9.47 9.56
C VAL A 118 6.55 -9.37 8.13
N VAL A 119 5.38 -8.75 7.96
CA VAL A 119 4.88 -8.29 6.66
C VAL A 119 4.94 -6.76 6.62
N ALA A 120 5.46 -6.21 5.53
CA ALA A 120 5.63 -4.77 5.35
C ALA A 120 5.37 -4.36 3.90
N ALA A 121 5.08 -3.08 3.71
CA ALA A 121 4.77 -2.53 2.38
C ALA A 121 5.34 -1.12 2.19
N MET A 122 5.80 -0.83 0.97
CA MET A 122 6.22 0.48 0.50
C MET A 122 5.54 0.80 -0.82
N GLY A 123 5.16 2.06 -1.05
CA GLY A 123 4.44 2.43 -2.26
C GLY A 123 3.67 3.74 -2.16
N ASP A 124 2.54 3.79 -2.85
CA ASP A 124 1.67 4.96 -2.93
C ASP A 124 0.24 4.69 -2.42
N SER A 125 -0.74 5.43 -2.95
CA SER A 125 -2.15 5.34 -2.57
C SER A 125 -2.78 3.97 -2.81
N ILE A 126 -2.27 3.21 -3.79
CA ILE A 126 -2.75 1.87 -4.10
C ILE A 126 -2.32 0.90 -3.00
N THR A 127 -1.05 0.96 -2.61
CA THR A 127 -0.49 0.15 -1.52
C THR A 127 -1.14 0.50 -0.17
N ALA A 128 -1.50 1.76 0.04
CA ALA A 128 -2.22 2.24 1.23
C ALA A 128 -3.73 1.92 1.22
N ALA A 129 -4.27 1.30 0.16
CA ALA A 129 -5.69 0.99 0.01
C ALA A 129 -6.61 2.23 0.14
N THR A 130 -6.24 3.29 -0.59
CA THR A 130 -7.05 4.51 -0.69
C THR A 130 -8.46 4.18 -1.18
N TYR A 131 -9.47 4.68 -0.48
CA TYR A 131 -10.91 4.49 -0.79
C TYR A 131 -11.42 3.03 -0.78
N SER A 132 -10.65 2.08 -0.27
CA SER A 132 -11.08 0.68 -0.10
C SER A 132 -11.99 0.53 1.13
N LYS A 133 -13.13 1.22 1.11
CA LYS A 133 -14.09 1.30 2.23
C LYS A 133 -14.71 -0.06 2.58
N ASN A 134 -15.18 -0.19 3.82
CA ASN A 134 -15.86 -1.38 4.32
C ASN A 134 -17.36 -1.38 4.05
N PHE A 135 -17.97 -0.19 4.07
CA PHE A 135 -19.42 -0.02 3.92
C PHE A 135 -19.77 1.04 2.89
N GLU A 136 -20.94 0.94 2.26
CA GLU A 136 -21.37 1.89 1.23
C GLU A 136 -21.53 3.32 1.77
N GLU A 137 -21.95 3.45 3.02
CA GLU A 137 -22.24 4.70 3.73
C GLU A 137 -20.96 5.44 4.19
N GLU A 138 -19.79 4.82 4.03
CA GLU A 138 -18.51 5.49 4.29
C GLU A 138 -18.16 6.45 3.15
N HIS A 139 -18.31 7.75 3.41
CA HIS A 139 -18.04 8.82 2.43
C HIS A 139 -16.70 9.54 2.65
N ARG A 140 -15.92 9.13 3.66
CA ARG A 140 -14.63 9.78 3.96
C ARG A 140 -13.62 9.52 2.86
N LYS A 141 -12.99 10.60 2.38
CA LYS A 141 -11.85 10.51 1.47
C LYS A 141 -10.57 10.21 2.27
N THR A 142 -10.31 8.93 2.52
CA THR A 142 -9.18 8.46 3.34
C THR A 142 -8.59 7.15 2.81
N VAL A 143 -7.54 6.67 3.49
CA VAL A 143 -6.95 5.34 3.29
C VAL A 143 -7.60 4.31 4.21
N TYR A 144 -7.71 3.07 3.74
CA TYR A 144 -8.24 1.94 4.50
C TYR A 144 -7.17 0.86 4.59
N PRO A 145 -6.05 1.12 5.30
CA PRO A 145 -4.89 0.24 5.24
C PRO A 145 -5.20 -1.16 5.80
N GLY A 146 -6.22 -1.30 6.67
CA GLY A 146 -6.76 -2.61 7.09
C GLY A 146 -7.26 -3.52 5.96
N ASN A 147 -7.60 -2.94 4.81
CA ASN A 147 -8.05 -3.64 3.59
C ASN A 147 -6.94 -3.78 2.52
N SER A 148 -5.70 -3.34 2.79
CA SER A 148 -4.59 -3.45 1.84
C SER A 148 -4.31 -4.89 1.45
N TYR A 149 -4.23 -5.15 0.13
CA TYR A 149 -3.93 -6.46 -0.43
C TYR A 149 -2.61 -7.08 0.04
N ILE A 150 -1.67 -6.25 0.52
CA ILE A 150 -0.37 -6.67 1.06
C ILE A 150 -0.46 -6.89 2.57
N SER A 151 -0.78 -5.85 3.34
CA SER A 151 -0.59 -5.83 4.81
C SER A 151 -1.88 -5.75 5.61
N GLY A 152 -3.04 -5.70 4.96
CA GLY A 152 -4.32 -5.51 5.63
C GLY A 152 -4.65 -6.65 6.59
N GLY A 153 -5.07 -6.31 7.81
CA GLY A 153 -5.34 -7.26 8.89
C GLY A 153 -6.75 -7.23 9.47
N ASP A 154 -7.67 -6.44 8.91
CA ASP A 154 -9.03 -6.29 9.44
C ASP A 154 -9.90 -7.52 9.19
N GLY A 155 -10.56 -8.05 10.22
CA GLY A 155 -11.37 -9.28 10.08
C GLY A 155 -10.52 -10.50 9.76
N THR A 156 -11.14 -11.57 9.26
CA THR A 156 -10.54 -12.88 8.99
C THR A 156 -10.14 -13.05 7.53
N LEU A 157 -9.47 -14.17 7.20
CA LEU A 157 -9.18 -14.56 5.81
C LEU A 157 -10.47 -14.86 5.03
N GLN A 158 -11.48 -15.41 5.72
CA GLN A 158 -12.81 -15.69 5.19
C GLN A 158 -13.58 -14.40 4.82
N ASP A 159 -13.27 -13.27 5.48
CA ASP A 159 -13.93 -11.99 5.17
C ASP A 159 -13.32 -11.29 3.93
N GLN A 160 -12.00 -11.36 3.79
CA GLN A 160 -11.26 -10.75 2.69
C GLN A 160 -9.85 -11.33 2.61
N ILE A 161 -9.42 -11.72 1.42
CA ILE A 161 -8.05 -12.17 1.16
C ILE A 161 -7.06 -10.99 1.21
N THR A 162 -6.00 -11.12 1.99
CA THR A 162 -4.79 -10.28 1.91
C THR A 162 -3.58 -11.17 2.21
N VAL A 163 -2.39 -10.79 1.73
CA VAL A 163 -1.16 -11.53 2.09
C VAL A 163 -0.94 -11.52 3.60
N GLY A 164 -1.18 -10.39 4.27
CA GLY A 164 -1.08 -10.26 5.72
C GLY A 164 -1.97 -11.25 6.49
N LYS A 165 -3.22 -11.45 6.06
CA LYS A 165 -4.13 -12.41 6.71
C LYS A 165 -3.72 -13.85 6.46
N ILE A 166 -3.28 -14.17 5.24
CA ILE A 166 -2.76 -15.50 4.93
C ILE A 166 -1.54 -15.81 5.83
N LEU A 167 -0.61 -14.87 5.95
CA LEU A 167 0.54 -15.02 6.85
C LEU A 167 0.12 -15.13 8.32
N ARG A 168 -0.97 -14.47 8.73
CA ARG A 168 -1.52 -14.60 10.09
C ARG A 168 -2.13 -15.97 10.36
N GLU A 169 -2.76 -16.61 9.38
CA GLU A 169 -3.23 -18.00 9.50
C GLU A 169 -2.04 -18.97 9.69
N LEU A 170 -0.91 -18.68 9.04
CA LEU A 170 0.29 -19.51 9.07
C LEU A 170 1.19 -19.23 10.29
N ASN A 171 1.16 -18.01 10.79
CA ASN A 171 1.90 -17.54 11.96
C ASN A 171 1.09 -16.44 12.66
N HIS A 172 0.34 -16.82 13.70
CA HIS A 172 -0.49 -15.88 14.48
C HIS A 172 0.29 -14.74 15.15
N GLY A 173 1.61 -14.88 15.30
CA GLY A 173 2.50 -13.82 15.82
C GLY A 173 3.04 -12.86 14.74
N ILE A 174 2.48 -12.85 13.54
CA ILE A 174 2.91 -11.95 12.45
C ILE A 174 2.81 -10.49 12.90
N MET A 175 3.87 -9.72 12.65
CA MET A 175 3.95 -8.28 12.94
C MET A 175 3.78 -7.47 11.65
N GLY A 176 3.35 -6.21 11.81
CA GLY A 176 3.30 -5.22 10.73
C GLY A 176 1.95 -5.08 10.03
N LEU A 177 0.95 -5.86 10.44
CA LEU A 177 -0.41 -5.75 9.90
C LEU A 177 -0.97 -4.34 10.09
N SER A 178 -1.66 -3.88 9.05
CA SER A 178 -2.42 -2.65 9.05
C SER A 178 -3.86 -2.89 9.51
N GLN A 179 -4.51 -1.89 10.11
CA GLN A 179 -5.88 -2.00 10.63
C GLN A 179 -6.70 -0.74 10.33
N GLY A 180 -8.03 -0.87 10.29
CA GLY A 180 -8.96 0.26 10.18
C GLY A 180 -8.67 1.26 9.05
N GLU A 181 -9.04 2.52 9.30
CA GLU A 181 -8.87 3.65 8.38
C GLU A 181 -7.83 4.67 8.85
N GLY A 182 -7.24 5.41 7.92
CA GLY A 182 -6.31 6.50 8.16
C GLY A 182 -4.85 6.09 8.40
N TYR A 183 -3.93 7.03 8.17
CA TYR A 183 -2.48 6.78 8.18
C TYR A 183 -1.89 6.35 9.53
N LYS A 184 -2.60 6.61 10.64
CA LYS A 184 -2.17 6.21 11.98
C LYS A 184 -2.24 4.69 12.19
N ASN A 185 -3.03 3.99 11.39
CA ASN A 185 -3.30 2.56 11.57
C ASN A 185 -2.62 1.70 10.49
N THR A 186 -1.50 2.19 9.95
CA THR A 186 -0.83 1.57 8.80
C THR A 186 0.14 0.44 9.16
N GLY A 187 0.46 0.23 10.44
CA GLY A 187 1.45 -0.80 10.83
C GLY A 187 2.80 -0.56 10.13
N PHE A 188 3.31 -1.57 9.43
CA PHE A 188 4.53 -1.49 8.60
C PHE A 188 4.26 -1.24 7.12
N ASN A 189 3.04 -0.82 6.77
CA ASN A 189 2.78 -0.18 5.49
C ASN A 189 3.18 1.30 5.58
N VAL A 190 4.27 1.67 4.92
CA VAL A 190 4.80 3.04 4.92
C VAL A 190 4.49 3.79 3.63
N ALA A 191 3.59 3.25 2.82
CA ALA A 191 3.12 3.87 1.59
C ALA A 191 2.31 5.14 1.85
N ILE A 192 2.41 6.11 0.94
CA ILE A 192 1.73 7.41 1.06
C ILE A 192 1.13 7.82 -0.27
N SER A 193 -0.14 8.23 -0.25
CA SER A 193 -0.88 8.70 -1.43
C SER A 193 -0.13 9.78 -2.19
N GLY A 194 -0.12 9.65 -3.51
CA GLY A 194 0.47 10.63 -4.43
C GLY A 194 1.99 10.59 -4.54
N ARG A 195 2.68 9.74 -3.77
CA ARG A 195 4.15 9.61 -3.85
C ARG A 195 4.59 8.87 -5.12
N THR A 196 5.76 9.26 -5.60
CA THR A 196 6.49 8.65 -6.72
C THR A 196 7.64 7.80 -6.19
N SER A 197 8.36 7.10 -7.08
CA SER A 197 9.54 6.30 -6.74
C SER A 197 10.60 7.09 -5.96
N GLU A 198 10.71 8.41 -6.17
CA GLU A 198 11.62 9.30 -5.45
C GLU A 198 11.48 9.23 -3.91
N ASP A 199 10.28 8.93 -3.40
CA ASP A 199 10.02 8.84 -1.96
C ASP A 199 10.44 7.49 -1.34
N LEU A 200 10.75 6.47 -2.15
CA LEU A 200 11.08 5.13 -1.65
C LEU A 200 12.24 5.10 -0.64
N PRO A 201 13.35 5.86 -0.81
CA PRO A 201 14.42 5.88 0.19
C PRO A 201 13.94 6.40 1.56
N ARG A 202 13.05 7.42 1.59
CA ARG A 202 12.46 7.92 2.84
C ARG A 202 11.57 6.85 3.46
N GLN A 203 10.75 6.16 2.65
CA GLN A 203 9.92 5.03 3.11
C GLN A 203 10.76 3.89 3.69
N ALA A 204 11.88 3.54 3.07
CA ALA A 204 12.78 2.49 3.58
C ALA A 204 13.33 2.85 4.97
N SER A 205 13.76 4.09 5.16
CA SER A 205 14.23 4.61 6.45
C SER A 205 13.13 4.58 7.51
N GLU A 206 11.93 5.06 7.17
CA GLU A 206 10.78 5.04 8.07
C GLU A 206 10.39 3.60 8.44
N LEU A 207 10.41 2.66 7.50
CA LEU A 207 10.08 1.26 7.75
C LEU A 207 11.04 0.64 8.77
N VAL A 208 12.35 0.79 8.59
CA VAL A 208 13.35 0.31 9.53
C VAL A 208 13.17 0.95 10.91
N SER A 209 12.86 2.24 10.95
CA SER A 209 12.57 2.97 12.18
C SER A 209 11.36 2.38 12.92
N ARG A 210 10.23 2.16 12.22
CA ARG A 210 9.02 1.54 12.80
C ARG A 210 9.26 0.13 13.30
N MET A 211 9.97 -0.69 12.52
CA MET A 211 10.33 -2.05 12.93
C MET A 211 11.14 -2.05 14.23
N ARG A 212 12.14 -1.17 14.34
CA ARG A 212 12.96 -1.02 15.55
C ARG A 212 12.12 -0.57 16.75
N GLN A 213 11.24 0.42 16.57
CA GLN A 213 10.40 0.96 17.64
C GLN A 213 9.37 -0.06 18.13
N GLN A 214 8.86 -0.91 17.25
CA GLN A 214 7.88 -1.95 17.60
C GLN A 214 8.53 -3.28 18.02
N GLY A 215 9.85 -3.33 18.18
CA GLY A 215 10.55 -4.46 18.77
C GLY A 215 10.85 -5.63 17.82
N VAL A 216 10.82 -5.41 16.51
CA VAL A 216 11.26 -6.43 15.52
C VAL A 216 12.75 -6.70 15.71
N ASN A 217 13.13 -7.97 15.75
CA ASN A 217 14.54 -8.35 15.69
C ASN A 217 15.04 -8.19 14.25
N LEU A 218 15.62 -7.03 13.94
CA LEU A 218 16.10 -6.68 12.59
C LEU A 218 17.13 -7.68 12.04
N ALA A 219 17.87 -8.37 12.91
CA ALA A 219 18.84 -9.39 12.52
C ALA A 219 18.23 -10.81 12.40
N GLY A 220 17.32 -11.15 13.31
CA GLY A 220 16.84 -12.53 13.52
C GLY A 220 15.50 -12.88 12.85
N ASP A 221 14.60 -11.92 12.69
CA ASP A 221 13.26 -12.21 12.17
C ASP A 221 13.23 -12.27 10.64
N TRP A 222 12.49 -13.20 10.04
CA TRP A 222 12.28 -13.13 8.59
C TRP A 222 11.22 -12.08 8.23
N LYS A 223 11.57 -11.19 7.28
CA LYS A 223 10.69 -10.13 6.79
C LYS A 223 10.32 -10.35 5.31
N LEU A 224 9.05 -10.17 5.00
CA LEU A 224 8.55 -10.01 3.64
C LEU A 224 8.18 -8.53 3.43
N VAL A 225 8.98 -7.83 2.63
CA VAL A 225 8.77 -6.41 2.31
C VAL A 225 8.28 -6.31 0.87
N THR A 226 7.05 -5.84 0.65
CA THR A 226 6.52 -5.67 -0.71
C THR A 226 6.60 -4.21 -1.17
N ILE A 227 7.09 -3.98 -2.39
CA ILE A 227 7.19 -2.65 -3.00
C ILE A 227 6.28 -2.58 -4.22
N PHE A 228 5.40 -1.59 -4.27
CA PHE A 228 4.63 -1.25 -5.47
C PHE A 228 4.50 0.27 -5.63
N ILE A 229 5.11 0.80 -6.69
CA ILE A 229 5.11 2.23 -7.02
C ILE A 229 5.39 2.45 -8.51
N GLY A 230 4.99 3.60 -9.05
CA GLY A 230 5.26 3.97 -10.45
C GLY A 230 4.10 4.68 -11.14
N THR A 231 2.86 4.52 -10.65
CA THR A 231 1.70 5.13 -11.32
C THR A 231 1.75 6.65 -11.29
N ASN A 232 2.20 7.22 -10.17
CA ASN A 232 2.38 8.67 -10.02
C ASN A 232 3.61 9.20 -10.80
N ASP A 233 4.59 8.34 -11.09
CA ASP A 233 5.81 8.68 -11.83
C ASP A 233 5.54 9.02 -13.31
N LEU A 234 4.40 8.59 -13.85
CA LEU A 234 3.96 8.91 -15.21
C LEU A 234 3.57 10.39 -15.40
N GLN A 235 3.26 11.12 -14.32
CA GLN A 235 2.92 12.54 -14.32
C GLN A 235 1.95 12.94 -15.44
N LYS A 236 2.32 13.82 -16.38
CA LYS A 236 1.44 14.27 -17.46
C LYS A 236 0.91 13.14 -18.36
N PHE A 237 1.63 12.01 -18.48
CA PHE A 237 1.15 10.84 -19.22
C PHE A 237 0.03 10.09 -18.49
N GLY A 238 -0.15 10.33 -17.18
CA GLY A 238 -1.27 9.81 -16.40
C GLY A 238 -2.60 10.53 -16.69
N CYS A 239 -2.58 11.65 -17.42
CA CYS A 239 -3.79 12.35 -17.88
C CYS A 239 -4.73 12.81 -16.74
N THR A 240 -4.13 13.18 -15.60
CA THR A 240 -4.80 13.66 -14.39
C THR A 240 -4.76 15.18 -14.24
N GLY A 241 -4.50 15.91 -15.34
CA GLY A 241 -4.33 17.37 -15.33
C GLY A 241 -2.95 17.85 -14.84
N ARG A 242 -2.04 16.93 -14.48
CA ARG A 242 -0.65 17.27 -14.14
C ARG A 242 0.12 17.71 -15.39
N THR A 243 1.02 18.67 -15.20
CA THR A 243 1.85 19.25 -16.27
C THR A 243 3.32 18.84 -16.20
N SER A 244 3.75 18.27 -15.07
CA SER A 244 5.13 17.81 -14.87
C SER A 244 5.52 16.70 -15.84
N GLU A 245 6.80 16.67 -16.21
CA GLU A 245 7.38 15.58 -16.99
C GLU A 245 7.37 14.27 -16.18
N PRO A 246 7.18 13.11 -16.84
CA PRO A 246 7.34 11.82 -16.19
C PRO A 246 8.78 11.60 -15.70
N ILE A 247 8.93 10.76 -14.68
CA ILE A 247 10.25 10.34 -14.20
C ILE A 247 10.91 9.46 -15.26
N SER A 248 12.22 9.61 -15.47
CA SER A 248 12.93 8.76 -16.42
C SER A 248 12.99 7.31 -15.93
N ARG A 249 13.16 6.36 -16.85
CA ARG A 249 13.37 4.95 -16.51
C ARG A 249 14.59 4.78 -15.59
N GLU A 250 15.65 5.52 -15.87
CA GLU A 250 16.92 5.49 -15.16
C GLU A 250 16.75 5.98 -13.72
N ASP A 251 16.04 7.08 -13.51
CA ASP A 251 15.76 7.62 -12.18
C ASP A 251 14.84 6.70 -11.38
N TYR A 252 13.78 6.18 -12.02
CA TYR A 252 12.89 5.19 -11.40
C TYR A 252 13.67 3.97 -10.87
N LYS A 253 14.56 3.42 -11.70
CA LYS A 253 15.46 2.32 -11.31
C LYS A 253 16.40 2.74 -10.19
N ALA A 254 16.99 3.94 -10.27
CA ALA A 254 17.93 4.45 -9.28
C ALA A 254 17.27 4.61 -7.90
N TYR A 255 16.03 5.08 -7.82
CA TYR A 255 15.33 5.20 -6.55
C TYR A 255 14.95 3.85 -5.93
N LEU A 256 14.52 2.88 -6.75
CA LEU A 256 14.33 1.49 -6.29
C LEU A 256 15.63 0.91 -5.74
N VAL A 257 16.73 1.02 -6.49
CA VAL A 257 18.06 0.55 -6.06
C VAL A 257 18.47 1.23 -4.76
N LYS A 258 18.32 2.55 -4.64
CA LYS A 258 18.69 3.31 -3.43
C LYS A 258 17.88 2.84 -2.20
N ALA A 259 16.58 2.63 -2.35
CA ALA A 259 15.73 2.15 -1.26
C ALA A 259 16.07 0.72 -0.85
N ILE A 260 16.26 -0.19 -1.81
CA ILE A 260 16.60 -1.59 -1.55
C ILE A 260 18.01 -1.73 -0.96
N SER A 261 18.98 -0.93 -1.41
CA SER A 261 20.31 -0.84 -0.78
C SER A 261 20.18 -0.49 0.70
N PHE A 262 19.38 0.53 1.03
CA PHE A 262 19.17 0.93 2.41
C PHE A 262 18.54 -0.21 3.24
N LEU A 263 17.51 -0.88 2.72
CA LEU A 263 16.91 -2.05 3.38
C LEU A 263 17.96 -3.15 3.61
N ARG A 264 18.76 -3.47 2.59
CA ARG A 264 19.80 -4.50 2.65
C ARG A 264 20.92 -4.16 3.64
N GLU A 265 21.23 -2.89 3.84
CA GLU A 265 22.23 -2.46 4.83
C GLU A 265 21.71 -2.55 6.27
N ASN A 266 20.39 -2.46 6.47
CA ASN A 266 19.79 -2.34 7.80
C ASN A 266 18.95 -3.55 8.25
N LEU A 267 18.62 -4.45 7.33
CA LEU A 267 17.80 -5.64 7.56
C LEU A 267 18.52 -6.89 7.06
N ASN A 268 18.68 -7.85 7.96
CA ASN A 268 19.02 -9.23 7.60
C ASN A 268 17.73 -10.03 7.43
N ARG A 269 17.82 -11.23 6.87
CA ARG A 269 16.70 -12.17 6.73
C ARG A 269 15.47 -11.52 6.08
N THR A 270 15.64 -11.00 4.87
CA THR A 270 14.60 -10.22 4.19
C THR A 270 14.40 -10.67 2.76
N ILE A 271 13.14 -10.96 2.40
CA ILE A 271 12.70 -11.14 1.03
C ILE A 271 12.02 -9.84 0.61
N VAL A 272 12.59 -9.15 -0.38
CA VAL A 272 11.95 -8.00 -1.01
C VAL A 272 11.16 -8.48 -2.22
N SER A 273 9.84 -8.25 -2.19
CA SER A 273 8.91 -8.61 -3.26
C SER A 273 8.53 -7.36 -4.05
N ILE A 274 8.99 -7.21 -5.28
CA ILE A 274 8.62 -6.07 -6.13
C ILE A 274 7.43 -6.47 -6.99
N ILE A 275 6.34 -5.72 -6.88
CA ILE A 275 5.26 -5.79 -7.88
C ILE A 275 5.66 -4.82 -8.98
N PRO A 276 5.88 -5.29 -10.22
CA PRO A 276 6.31 -4.42 -11.29
C PRO A 276 5.16 -3.51 -11.73
N MET A 277 5.50 -2.44 -12.44
CA MET A 277 4.51 -1.53 -12.99
C MET A 277 3.53 -2.29 -13.90
N TRP A 278 2.23 -2.20 -13.61
CA TRP A 278 1.17 -2.78 -14.42
C TRP A 278 0.98 -2.03 -15.75
N ASN A 279 0.17 -2.56 -16.67
CA ASN A 279 -0.24 -1.80 -17.84
C ASN A 279 -1.33 -0.77 -17.44
N SER A 280 -1.38 0.37 -18.13
CA SER A 280 -2.25 1.49 -17.75
C SER A 280 -3.74 1.16 -17.81
N GLN A 281 -4.13 0.16 -18.60
CA GLN A 281 -5.52 -0.24 -18.82
C GLN A 281 -6.18 -0.76 -17.55
N LEU A 282 -5.42 -1.46 -16.69
CA LEU A 282 -5.97 -2.03 -15.47
C LEU A 282 -6.40 -0.95 -14.47
N ALA A 283 -5.82 0.25 -14.50
CA ALA A 283 -6.11 1.30 -13.52
C ALA A 283 -6.32 2.68 -14.12
N ILE A 284 -5.32 3.25 -14.80
CA ILE A 284 -5.36 4.62 -15.35
C ILE A 284 -6.49 4.80 -16.37
N GLU A 285 -6.70 3.81 -17.24
CA GLU A 285 -7.73 3.87 -18.29
C GLU A 285 -9.03 3.16 -17.90
N ALA A 286 -9.11 2.60 -16.68
CA ALA A 286 -10.25 1.79 -16.27
C ALA A 286 -11.58 2.54 -16.40
N HIS A 287 -11.62 3.81 -16.01
CA HIS A 287 -12.79 4.66 -16.19
C HIS A 287 -13.25 4.75 -17.66
N SER A 288 -12.36 5.13 -18.58
CA SER A 288 -12.71 5.27 -20.01
C SER A 288 -13.05 3.95 -20.67
N LEU A 289 -12.31 2.87 -20.35
CA LEU A 289 -12.58 1.56 -20.89
C LEU A 289 -13.96 1.04 -20.46
N ILE A 290 -14.32 1.22 -19.19
CA ILE A 290 -15.58 0.70 -18.66
C ILE A 290 -16.78 1.55 -19.05
N LEU A 291 -16.65 2.88 -19.11
CA LEU A 291 -17.78 3.78 -19.40
C LEU A 291 -17.95 4.08 -20.88
N ASP A 292 -16.85 4.27 -21.59
CA ASP A 292 -16.84 4.75 -22.98
C ASP A 292 -16.50 3.64 -23.99
N GLU A 293 -16.12 2.44 -23.49
CA GLU A 293 -15.63 1.30 -24.29
C GLU A 293 -14.46 1.67 -25.21
N LYS A 294 -13.68 2.67 -24.79
CA LYS A 294 -12.58 3.24 -25.55
C LYS A 294 -11.42 3.54 -24.63
N ARG A 295 -10.21 3.42 -25.17
CA ARG A 295 -9.00 3.82 -24.45
C ARG A 295 -9.00 5.33 -24.20
N LEU A 296 -8.47 5.74 -23.04
CA LEU A 296 -8.37 7.13 -22.60
C LEU A 296 -7.59 7.98 -23.60
N GLN A 297 -8.23 9.00 -24.17
CA GLN A 297 -7.60 9.96 -25.10
C GLN A 297 -7.16 11.22 -24.34
N CYS A 298 -5.88 11.57 -24.43
CA CYS A 298 -5.33 12.76 -23.79
C CYS A 298 -3.99 13.15 -24.42
N GLY A 299 -3.88 14.38 -24.94
CA GLY A 299 -2.65 14.87 -25.57
C GLY A 299 -2.19 14.05 -26.79
N ASP A 300 -1.38 14.66 -27.64
CA ASP A 300 -0.85 13.94 -28.80
C ASP A 300 0.16 12.87 -28.34
N HIS A 301 -0.13 11.61 -28.64
CA HIS A 301 0.70 10.43 -28.36
C HIS A 301 0.96 10.10 -26.88
N TYR A 302 0.25 10.70 -25.90
CA TYR A 302 0.55 10.37 -24.49
C TYR A 302 0.19 8.93 -24.14
N MET A 303 -0.83 8.35 -24.78
CA MET A 303 -1.20 6.96 -24.53
C MET A 303 -0.08 5.99 -24.89
N GLU A 304 0.50 6.14 -26.09
CA GLU A 304 1.60 5.30 -26.54
C GLU A 304 2.83 5.51 -25.66
N LYS A 305 3.17 6.77 -25.35
CA LYS A 305 4.29 7.10 -24.46
C LYS A 305 4.09 6.54 -23.05
N ARG A 306 2.86 6.56 -22.53
CA ARG A 306 2.49 5.93 -21.26
C ARG A 306 2.70 4.43 -21.31
N ASP A 307 2.18 3.75 -22.33
CA ASP A 307 2.30 2.29 -22.46
C ASP A 307 3.77 1.87 -22.52
N ILE A 308 4.57 2.58 -23.31
CA ILE A 308 6.03 2.39 -23.40
C ILE A 308 6.67 2.58 -22.03
N LEU A 309 6.38 3.68 -21.34
CA LEU A 309 7.01 3.99 -20.06
C LEU A 309 6.61 3.02 -18.93
N CYS A 310 5.35 2.59 -18.88
CA CYS A 310 4.92 1.50 -17.99
C CYS A 310 5.73 0.22 -18.25
N GLY A 311 5.93 -0.12 -19.52
CA GLY A 311 6.78 -1.24 -19.92
C GLY A 311 8.24 -1.07 -19.51
N GLU A 312 8.80 0.14 -19.62
CA GLU A 312 10.18 0.43 -19.21
C GLU A 312 10.38 0.37 -17.70
N TYR A 313 9.43 0.87 -16.90
CA TYR A 313 9.46 0.71 -15.44
C TYR A 313 9.35 -0.76 -15.01
N ARG A 314 8.49 -1.54 -15.68
CA ARG A 314 8.42 -2.99 -15.47
C ARG A 314 9.76 -3.66 -15.76
N LYS A 315 10.39 -3.36 -16.89
CA LYS A 315 11.72 -3.90 -17.24
C LYS A 315 12.76 -3.53 -16.19
N ALA A 316 12.75 -2.31 -15.66
CA ALA A 316 13.68 -1.89 -14.61
C ALA A 316 13.58 -2.76 -13.34
N ALA A 317 12.37 -3.16 -12.93
CA ALA A 317 12.18 -4.07 -11.79
C ALA A 317 12.78 -5.46 -12.06
N TYR A 318 12.57 -6.03 -13.26
CA TYR A 318 13.18 -7.29 -13.67
C TYR A 318 14.70 -7.21 -13.76
N GLU A 319 15.25 -6.12 -14.30
CA GLU A 319 16.70 -5.92 -14.33
C GLU A 319 17.32 -5.89 -12.92
N ILE A 320 16.63 -5.31 -11.94
CA ILE A 320 17.08 -5.32 -10.54
C ILE A 320 17.17 -6.75 -10.01
N GLN A 321 16.13 -7.56 -10.21
CA GLN A 321 16.14 -8.98 -9.83
C GLN A 321 17.24 -9.76 -10.56
N ASP A 322 17.29 -9.66 -11.89
CA ASP A 322 18.13 -10.49 -12.73
C ASP A 322 19.62 -10.12 -12.61
N SER A 323 19.93 -8.87 -12.22
CA SER A 323 21.29 -8.46 -11.87
C SER A 323 21.85 -9.17 -10.63
N ARG A 324 20.96 -9.70 -9.78
CA ARG A 324 21.30 -10.32 -8.48
C ARG A 324 22.11 -9.43 -7.55
N MET A 325 22.16 -8.11 -7.78
CA MET A 325 23.05 -7.19 -7.06
C MET A 325 22.78 -7.13 -5.55
N PHE A 326 21.59 -7.54 -5.13
CA PHE A 326 21.17 -7.56 -3.74
C PHE A 326 21.24 -8.94 -3.07
N ASP A 327 21.45 -10.01 -3.83
CA ASP A 327 21.41 -11.37 -3.30
C ASP A 327 22.51 -11.59 -2.24
N ARG A 328 22.12 -12.22 -1.14
CA ARG A 328 22.95 -12.81 -0.10
C ARG A 328 22.31 -14.11 0.37
N GLU A 329 22.99 -14.82 1.27
CA GLU A 329 22.40 -15.99 1.92
C GLU A 329 21.05 -15.64 2.57
N ASP A 330 20.92 -14.45 3.17
CA ASP A 330 19.76 -14.05 3.97
C ASP A 330 18.93 -12.90 3.37
N PHE A 331 19.24 -12.47 2.14
CA PHE A 331 18.56 -11.34 1.49
C PHE A 331 18.39 -11.60 0.00
N THR A 332 17.20 -11.34 -0.55
CA THR A 332 16.96 -11.44 -1.99
C THR A 332 15.86 -10.50 -2.45
N VAL A 333 15.82 -10.24 -3.76
CA VAL A 333 14.77 -9.45 -4.42
C VAL A 333 14.09 -10.35 -5.45
N VAL A 334 12.76 -10.40 -5.42
CA VAL A 334 11.94 -11.20 -6.35
C VAL A 334 10.81 -10.35 -6.90
N VAL A 335 10.61 -10.39 -8.21
CA VAL A 335 9.53 -9.70 -8.92
C VAL A 335 8.28 -10.61 -8.97
N GLN A 336 7.11 -10.05 -8.68
CA GLN A 336 5.81 -10.72 -8.75
C GLN A 336 5.03 -10.23 -9.97
N GLY A 337 5.35 -10.78 -11.15
CA GLY A 337 4.79 -10.38 -12.45
C GLY A 337 3.34 -10.75 -12.72
N PHE A 338 2.50 -10.97 -11.71
CA PHE A 338 1.13 -11.50 -11.87
C PHE A 338 0.15 -10.56 -12.59
N MET A 339 0.60 -9.37 -13.01
CA MET A 339 -0.18 -8.40 -13.77
C MET A 339 0.50 -7.98 -15.09
N ASP A 340 1.64 -8.58 -15.45
CA ASP A 340 2.47 -8.13 -16.56
C ASP A 340 1.74 -8.15 -17.90
N GLU A 341 0.88 -9.15 -18.09
CA GLU A 341 0.12 -9.39 -19.33
C GLU A 341 -1.36 -9.00 -19.20
N ILE A 342 -1.73 -8.25 -18.15
CA ILE A 342 -3.08 -7.70 -18.02
C ILE A 342 -3.15 -6.38 -18.76
N THR A 343 -3.81 -6.38 -19.94
CA THR A 343 -3.86 -5.23 -20.87
C THR A 343 -5.28 -4.70 -21.10
N ASP A 344 -6.19 -4.91 -20.15
CA ASP A 344 -7.57 -4.40 -20.17
C ASP A 344 -7.99 -3.98 -18.75
N ALA A 345 -9.07 -3.22 -18.65
CA ALA A 345 -9.73 -2.99 -17.37
C ALA A 345 -10.35 -4.30 -16.85
N PHE A 346 -10.63 -4.35 -15.55
CA PHE A 346 -11.13 -5.56 -14.91
C PHE A 346 -12.44 -6.04 -15.54
N ARG A 347 -12.46 -7.34 -15.87
CA ARG A 347 -13.64 -8.07 -16.31
C ARG A 347 -13.95 -9.19 -15.32
N ASN A 348 -15.22 -9.43 -15.06
CA ASN A 348 -15.67 -10.57 -14.27
C ASN A 348 -15.54 -11.89 -15.08
N SER A 349 -15.85 -13.02 -14.45
CA SER A 349 -15.81 -14.35 -15.06
C SER A 349 -16.68 -14.51 -16.31
N SER A 350 -17.68 -13.64 -16.51
CA SER A 350 -18.52 -13.62 -17.72
C SER A 350 -17.93 -12.77 -18.85
N GLY A 351 -16.76 -12.15 -18.65
CA GLY A 351 -16.09 -11.30 -19.64
C GLY A 351 -16.64 -9.88 -19.72
N VAL A 352 -17.49 -9.46 -18.79
CA VAL A 352 -18.09 -8.11 -18.76
C VAL A 352 -17.26 -7.22 -17.85
N TYR A 353 -17.09 -5.94 -18.23
CA TYR A 353 -16.51 -4.93 -17.35
C TYR A 353 -17.24 -4.87 -16.01
N ASP A 354 -16.49 -4.94 -14.92
CA ASP A 354 -17.04 -4.97 -13.57
C ASP A 354 -16.40 -3.87 -12.70
N LYS A 355 -17.20 -2.85 -12.41
CA LYS A 355 -16.80 -1.70 -11.59
C LYS A 355 -16.52 -2.08 -10.15
N THR A 356 -17.02 -3.20 -9.66
CA THR A 356 -16.87 -3.60 -8.26
C THR A 356 -15.43 -3.90 -7.86
N PHE A 357 -14.53 -4.14 -8.83
CA PHE A 357 -13.09 -4.24 -8.59
C PHE A 357 -12.47 -2.91 -8.17
N TYR A 358 -13.04 -1.80 -8.63
CA TYR A 358 -12.51 -0.47 -8.39
C TYR A 358 -13.24 0.24 -7.24
N ALA A 359 -12.50 1.10 -6.55
CA ALA A 359 -13.06 2.04 -5.60
C ALA A 359 -13.89 3.11 -6.33
N VAL A 360 -14.43 4.04 -5.55
CA VAL A 360 -15.36 5.08 -6.03
C VAL A 360 -14.80 5.98 -7.13
N ASP A 361 -13.48 6.06 -7.29
CA ASP A 361 -12.81 6.87 -8.31
C ASP A 361 -12.43 6.10 -9.58
N MET A 362 -12.80 4.82 -9.69
CA MET A 362 -12.49 3.95 -10.83
C MET A 362 -11.00 3.89 -11.17
N PHE A 363 -10.14 4.02 -10.16
CA PHE A 363 -8.69 3.98 -10.29
C PHE A 363 -8.05 3.17 -9.16
N HIS A 364 -8.39 3.48 -7.90
CA HIS A 364 -7.95 2.66 -6.77
C HIS A 364 -8.78 1.38 -6.69
N MET A 365 -8.31 0.40 -5.91
CA MET A 365 -9.01 -0.87 -5.75
C MET A 365 -10.03 -0.76 -4.62
N SER A 366 -11.21 -1.33 -4.84
CA SER A 366 -12.20 -1.53 -3.78
C SER A 366 -11.73 -2.59 -2.78
N LYS A 367 -12.55 -2.89 -1.78
CA LYS A 367 -12.33 -4.04 -0.90
C LYS A 367 -12.22 -5.36 -1.69
N TYR A 368 -13.09 -5.56 -2.67
CA TYR A 368 -13.02 -6.69 -3.61
C TYR A 368 -11.75 -6.66 -4.48
N GLY A 369 -11.38 -5.51 -5.07
CA GLY A 369 -10.17 -5.42 -5.89
C GLY A 369 -8.90 -5.71 -5.10
N ASN A 370 -8.81 -5.19 -3.87
CA ASN A 370 -7.70 -5.53 -2.97
C ASN A 370 -7.66 -7.03 -2.66
N ALA A 371 -8.82 -7.66 -2.46
CA ALA A 371 -8.88 -9.10 -2.22
C ALA A 371 -8.40 -9.95 -3.40
N VAL A 372 -8.80 -9.57 -4.61
CA VAL A 372 -8.34 -10.19 -5.86
C VAL A 372 -6.82 -10.04 -6.02
N LEU A 373 -6.28 -8.83 -5.85
CA LEU A 373 -4.83 -8.61 -5.92
C LEU A 373 -4.08 -9.39 -4.83
N GLY A 374 -4.64 -9.48 -3.62
CA GLY A 374 -4.05 -10.22 -2.51
C GLY A 374 -3.94 -11.72 -2.80
N LYS A 375 -4.99 -12.30 -3.41
CA LYS A 375 -5.01 -13.70 -3.86
C LYS A 375 -3.88 -13.98 -4.85
N PHE A 376 -3.77 -13.18 -5.90
CA PHE A 376 -2.80 -13.44 -6.97
C PHE A 376 -1.37 -13.07 -6.58
N LEU A 377 -1.17 -12.08 -5.71
CA LEU A 377 0.13 -11.82 -5.09
C LEU A 377 0.59 -13.01 -4.24
N TRP A 378 -0.28 -13.56 -3.39
CA TRP A 378 0.03 -14.76 -2.61
C TRP A 378 0.40 -15.95 -3.50
N ASN A 379 -0.43 -16.22 -4.52
CA ASN A 379 -0.18 -17.32 -5.44
C ASN A 379 1.15 -17.14 -6.18
N ALA A 380 1.49 -15.91 -6.59
CA ALA A 380 2.77 -15.60 -7.22
C ALA A 380 3.97 -15.83 -6.29
N LEU A 381 3.86 -15.56 -4.99
CA LEU A 381 4.93 -15.85 -4.01
C LEU A 381 5.30 -17.34 -3.93
N LEU A 382 4.36 -18.23 -4.30
CA LEU A 382 4.55 -19.69 -4.30
C LEU A 382 4.85 -20.27 -5.68
N GLU A 383 4.94 -19.43 -6.72
CA GLU A 383 5.28 -19.87 -8.07
C GLU A 383 6.79 -19.70 -8.36
N PRO A 384 7.44 -20.70 -9.00
CA PRO A 384 8.85 -20.64 -9.34
C PRO A 384 9.23 -19.37 -10.10
N VAL A 385 10.38 -18.77 -9.74
CA VAL A 385 10.89 -17.63 -10.49
C VAL A 385 11.26 -18.05 -11.91
N GLY A 386 10.75 -17.31 -12.90
CA GLY A 386 10.83 -17.67 -14.32
C GLY A 386 9.65 -18.48 -14.86
N ASN A 387 8.74 -18.93 -13.98
CA ASN A 387 7.51 -19.62 -14.34
C ASN A 387 6.31 -19.13 -13.50
N LYS A 388 6.30 -17.82 -13.19
CA LYS A 388 5.17 -17.17 -12.54
C LYS A 388 4.06 -16.90 -13.57
N THR A 389 2.81 -17.01 -13.15
CA THR A 389 1.64 -16.71 -13.97
C THR A 389 1.59 -15.22 -14.25
N ALA A 390 1.78 -14.79 -15.51
CA ALA A 390 1.78 -13.37 -15.89
C ALA A 390 0.38 -12.80 -16.20
N ARG A 391 -0.58 -13.69 -16.52
CA ARG A 391 -1.95 -13.35 -16.90
C ARG A 391 -3.00 -14.21 -16.17
N PRO A 392 -3.13 -14.10 -14.85
CA PRO A 392 -4.20 -14.77 -14.12
C PRO A 392 -5.57 -14.24 -14.56
N ASN A 393 -6.60 -15.09 -14.50
CA ASN A 393 -7.99 -14.64 -14.65
C ASN A 393 -8.43 -13.94 -13.36
N LEU A 394 -8.22 -12.63 -13.28
CA LEU A 394 -8.57 -11.83 -12.10
C LEU A 394 -10.07 -11.89 -11.76
N GLY A 395 -10.93 -12.14 -12.74
CA GLY A 395 -12.38 -12.22 -12.57
C GLY A 395 -12.90 -13.60 -12.14
N ASP A 396 -12.02 -14.59 -11.99
CA ASP A 396 -12.38 -15.92 -11.51
C ASP A 396 -12.19 -16.03 -9.98
N ASP A 397 -13.27 -15.75 -9.26
CA ASP A 397 -13.30 -15.84 -7.80
C ASP A 397 -13.07 -17.27 -7.29
N SER A 398 -13.25 -18.30 -8.12
CA SER A 398 -13.09 -19.71 -7.74
C SER A 398 -11.64 -20.18 -7.68
N VAL A 399 -10.69 -19.41 -8.24
CA VAL A 399 -9.27 -19.74 -8.17
C VAL A 399 -8.85 -19.85 -6.70
N PRO A 400 -8.32 -21.00 -6.25
CA PRO A 400 -7.98 -21.19 -4.84
C PRO A 400 -6.69 -20.45 -4.45
N LEU A 401 -6.52 -20.24 -3.15
CA LEU A 401 -5.23 -19.90 -2.59
C LEU A 401 -4.29 -21.09 -2.74
N LYS A 402 -3.10 -20.87 -3.30
CA LYS A 402 -2.09 -21.91 -3.45
C LYS A 402 -1.53 -22.30 -2.08
N CYS A 403 -1.22 -23.58 -1.95
CA CYS A 403 -0.47 -24.14 -0.84
C CYS A 403 0.97 -24.45 -1.29
N PRO A 404 1.96 -24.33 -0.40
CA PRO A 404 3.26 -24.94 -0.65
C PRO A 404 3.10 -26.46 -0.83
N THR A 405 4.10 -27.09 -1.44
CA THR A 405 4.12 -28.55 -1.66
C THR A 405 5.23 -29.21 -0.86
N LYS A 406 5.24 -30.55 -0.76
CA LYS A 406 6.33 -31.28 -0.07
C LYS A 406 7.69 -31.03 -0.74
N ASP A 407 7.71 -30.96 -2.06
CA ASP A 407 8.92 -30.72 -2.84
C ASP A 407 9.34 -29.24 -2.84
N ARG A 408 8.36 -28.33 -2.68
CA ARG A 408 8.56 -26.88 -2.65
C ARG A 408 7.79 -26.24 -1.48
N PRO A 409 8.28 -26.40 -0.23
CA PRO A 409 7.61 -25.85 0.95
C PRO A 409 7.95 -24.36 1.20
N TYR A 410 8.71 -23.73 0.31
CA TYR A 410 9.31 -22.41 0.51
C TYR A 410 8.65 -21.32 -0.33
N ILE A 411 8.75 -20.07 0.14
CA ILE A 411 8.55 -18.90 -0.71
C ILE A 411 9.57 -18.99 -1.86
N GLN A 412 9.08 -18.78 -3.09
CA GLN A 412 9.87 -19.00 -4.29
C GLN A 412 10.78 -17.80 -4.58
N THR A 413 12.08 -18.09 -4.59
CA THR A 413 13.20 -17.18 -4.80
C THR A 413 14.05 -17.65 -5.98
N LEU A 414 15.11 -16.92 -6.31
CA LEU A 414 15.91 -17.19 -7.51
C LEU A 414 16.61 -18.56 -7.51
N ASN A 415 16.90 -19.15 -6.34
CA ASN A 415 17.69 -20.39 -6.23
C ASN A 415 16.93 -21.62 -5.69
N ASN A 416 15.62 -21.56 -5.45
CA ASN A 416 14.81 -22.72 -5.01
C ASN A 416 13.68 -23.07 -6.00
N ARG A 417 13.98 -22.95 -7.30
CA ARG A 417 13.02 -22.97 -8.40
C ARG A 417 12.27 -24.27 -8.61
#